data_AF-A0A6L6QGS2-F1
#
_entry.id   AF-A0A6L6QGS2-F1
#
_cell.length_a   1.000
_cell.length_b   1.000
_cell.length_c   1.000
_cell.angle_alpha   90.00
_cell.angle_beta   90.00
_cell.angle_gamma   90.00
#
_symmetry.space_group_name_H-M   'P 1'
#
loop_
_entity.id
_entity.type
_entity.pdbx_description
1 polymer ?
#
loop_
_entity_poly.entity_id
_entity_poly.type
_entity_poly.pdbx_seq_one_letter_code
_entity_poly.pdbx_strand_id
1 'polypeptide(L)'
;MEPTHVPLAANSIKILVWDVPVRVFHWLMVLCFAGAYLTSESESLKTVHTTLGYTMAGLIVFRLVWGFIGSRHARFSDFVRGPAAVASYLRSLLQGKPQHFLGHNPAGALAIVALLVLGALTTASGWFALQETSGEQWEEIHETIANLMLAVVLLHVAGVIVSSRLHHENLVASMFSGKKAGDAGQGLRRGWHSIGWLLLLGVAAFWWLQWKIS
;
A
#
# COMPACT_ATOMS: atom_id res chain seq x y z
N MET A 1 36.87 5.62 -22.45
CA MET A 1 36.01 4.68 -21.70
C MET A 1 34.65 4.75 -22.32
N GLU A 2 34.30 3.71 -23.06
CA GLU A 2 33.05 3.58 -23.81
C GLU A 2 31.89 3.31 -22.84
N PRO A 3 30.71 3.94 -22.99
CA PRO A 3 29.57 3.64 -22.14
C PRO A 3 29.08 2.23 -22.46
N THR A 4 29.26 1.29 -21.53
CA THR A 4 28.69 -0.05 -21.62
C THR A 4 27.16 0.05 -21.59
N HIS A 5 26.54 0.04 -22.76
CA HIS A 5 25.14 -0.32 -22.90
C HIS A 5 25.00 -1.78 -22.46
N VAL A 6 24.60 -2.01 -21.22
CA VAL A 6 24.14 -3.33 -20.78
C VAL A 6 22.84 -3.59 -21.57
N PRO A 7 22.84 -4.54 -22.53
CA PRO A 7 21.61 -4.90 -23.22
C PRO A 7 20.63 -5.43 -22.17
N LEU A 8 19.33 -5.17 -22.32
CA LEU A 8 18.30 -5.87 -21.54
C LEU A 8 18.60 -7.37 -21.66
N ALA A 9 18.91 -8.02 -20.54
CA ALA A 9 19.34 -9.41 -20.53
C ALA A 9 18.32 -10.25 -21.31
N ALA A 10 18.82 -11.06 -22.26
CA ALA A 10 18.04 -11.85 -23.20
C ALA A 10 17.19 -12.99 -22.56
N ASN A 11 16.91 -12.91 -21.25
CA ASN A 11 16.17 -13.92 -20.48
C ASN A 11 15.40 -13.30 -19.28
N SER A 12 14.67 -12.20 -19.48
CA SER A 12 13.76 -11.70 -18.43
C SER A 12 12.57 -12.66 -18.27
N ILE A 13 12.52 -13.42 -17.18
CA ILE A 13 11.40 -14.31 -16.86
C ILE A 13 10.45 -13.65 -15.86
N LYS A 14 9.20 -14.12 -15.78
CA LYS A 14 8.25 -13.67 -14.75
C LYS A 14 8.63 -14.28 -13.39
N ILE A 15 9.16 -13.46 -12.49
CA ILE A 15 9.52 -13.83 -11.11
C ILE A 15 8.48 -13.30 -10.12
N LEU A 16 8.28 -14.03 -9.01
CA LEU A 16 7.42 -13.57 -7.91
C LEU A 16 8.16 -12.49 -7.11
N VAL A 17 7.63 -11.27 -7.07
CA VAL A 17 8.21 -10.13 -6.34
C VAL A 17 7.36 -9.77 -5.12
N TRP A 18 6.04 -9.92 -5.21
CA TRP A 18 5.14 -9.60 -4.10
C TRP A 18 4.48 -10.87 -3.57
N ASP A 19 4.70 -11.15 -2.29
CA ASP A 19 4.06 -12.26 -1.60
C ASP A 19 2.53 -12.06 -1.50
N VAL A 20 1.81 -13.14 -1.20
CA VAL A 20 0.34 -13.10 -1.11
C VAL A 20 -0.14 -12.18 0.02
N PRO A 21 0.45 -12.21 1.24
CA PRO A 21 -0.01 -11.34 2.32
C PRO A 21 0.06 -9.84 1.99
N VAL A 22 1.13 -9.37 1.32
CA VAL A 22 1.25 -7.97 0.88
C VAL A 22 0.15 -7.61 -0.13
N ARG A 23 -0.16 -8.51 -1.06
CA ARG A 23 -1.20 -8.27 -2.08
C ARG A 23 -2.59 -8.25 -1.49
N VAL A 24 -2.90 -9.21 -0.61
CA VAL A 24 -4.17 -9.26 0.12
C VAL A 24 -4.35 -8.02 0.97
N PHE A 25 -3.34 -7.65 1.76
CA PHE A 25 -3.34 -6.42 2.56
C PHE A 25 -3.63 -5.19 1.70
N HIS A 26 -2.92 -5.03 0.57
CA HIS A 26 -3.07 -3.87 -0.30
C HIS A 26 -4.49 -3.73 -0.83
N TRP A 27 -5.06 -4.81 -1.39
CA TRP A 27 -6.42 -4.74 -1.94
C TRP A 27 -7.48 -4.57 -0.86
N LEU A 28 -7.32 -5.18 0.31
CA LEU A 28 -8.18 -4.91 1.45
C LEU A 28 -8.08 -3.45 1.91
N MET A 29 -6.86 -2.89 1.98
CA MET A 29 -6.63 -1.48 2.31
C MET A 29 -7.34 -0.55 1.33
N VAL A 30 -7.19 -0.79 0.02
CA VAL A 30 -7.86 -0.01 -1.03
C VAL A 30 -9.39 -0.07 -0.87
N LEU A 31 -9.95 -1.27 -0.68
CA LEU A 31 -11.39 -1.44 -0.50
C LEU A 31 -11.91 -0.80 0.79
N CYS A 32 -11.19 -0.94 1.90
CA CYS A 32 -11.57 -0.33 3.18
C CYS A 32 -11.54 1.18 3.11
N PHE A 33 -10.47 1.76 2.57
CA PHE A 33 -10.36 3.22 2.42
C PHE A 33 -11.44 3.77 1.49
N ALA A 34 -11.59 3.20 0.28
CA ALA A 34 -12.58 3.67 -0.68
C ALA A 34 -14.01 3.52 -0.16
N GLY A 35 -14.33 2.38 0.46
CA GLY A 35 -15.65 2.17 1.07
C GLY A 35 -15.90 3.14 2.22
N ALA A 36 -14.96 3.29 3.16
CA ALA A 36 -15.10 4.19 4.29
C ALA A 36 -15.31 5.64 3.81
N TYR A 37 -14.50 6.10 2.87
CA TYR A 37 -14.60 7.44 2.30
C TYR A 37 -15.96 7.67 1.63
N LEU A 38 -16.45 6.72 0.82
CA LEU A 38 -17.76 6.85 0.16
C LEU A 38 -18.95 6.82 1.12
N THR A 39 -18.78 6.21 2.29
CA THR A 39 -19.83 6.13 3.33
C THR A 39 -19.74 7.23 4.40
N SER A 40 -18.73 8.11 4.33
CA SER A 40 -18.42 9.08 5.41
C SER A 40 -19.55 10.08 5.67
N GLU A 41 -20.21 10.57 4.63
CA GLU A 41 -21.29 11.57 4.72
C GLU A 41 -22.66 10.98 5.08
N SER A 42 -22.76 9.67 5.31
CA SER A 42 -24.04 8.97 5.43
C SER A 42 -24.27 8.42 6.83
N GLU A 43 -25.20 9.04 7.57
CA GLU A 43 -25.61 8.58 8.89
C GLU A 43 -26.13 7.13 8.89
N SER A 44 -26.87 6.73 7.85
CA SER A 44 -27.37 5.35 7.73
C SER A 44 -26.27 4.32 7.47
N LEU A 45 -25.12 4.76 6.93
CA LEU A 45 -23.96 3.90 6.65
C LEU A 45 -22.82 4.10 7.67
N LYS A 46 -23.06 4.81 8.78
CA LYS A 46 -22.08 5.05 9.84
C LYS A 46 -21.46 3.76 10.39
N THR A 47 -22.26 2.69 10.55
CA THR A 47 -21.76 1.37 10.97
C THR A 47 -20.81 0.77 9.93
N VAL A 48 -21.07 0.97 8.64
CA VAL A 48 -20.19 0.52 7.56
C VAL A 48 -18.89 1.33 7.58
N HIS A 49 -18.98 2.66 7.65
CA HIS A 49 -17.82 3.55 7.73
C HIS A 49 -16.88 3.15 8.88
N THR A 50 -17.43 3.00 10.09
CA THR A 50 -16.67 2.64 11.29
C THR A 50 -16.10 1.22 11.20
N THR A 51 -16.85 0.23 10.70
CA THR A 51 -16.36 -1.14 10.48
C THR A 51 -15.16 -1.17 9.52
N LEU A 52 -15.23 -0.42 8.43
CA LEU A 52 -14.13 -0.30 7.47
C LEU A 52 -12.93 0.43 8.08
N GLY A 53 -13.15 1.47 8.89
CA GLY A 53 -12.11 2.16 9.65
C GLY A 53 -11.37 1.23 10.62
N TYR A 54 -12.08 0.43 11.41
CA TYR A 54 -11.47 -0.58 12.28
C TYR A 54 -10.71 -1.65 11.53
N THR A 55 -11.27 -2.12 10.41
CA THR A 55 -10.60 -3.08 9.53
C THR A 55 -9.30 -2.48 9.02
N MET A 56 -9.31 -1.22 8.60
CA MET A 56 -8.13 -0.49 8.15
C MET A 56 -7.07 -0.39 9.26
N ALA A 57 -7.46 -0.07 10.50
CA ALA A 57 -6.55 -0.02 11.65
C ALA A 57 -5.85 -1.36 11.87
N GLY A 58 -6.61 -2.47 11.87
CA GLY A 58 -6.06 -3.82 12.00
C GLY A 58 -5.11 -4.20 10.86
N LEU A 59 -5.45 -3.81 9.62
CA LEU A 59 -4.58 -4.02 8.45
C LEU A 59 -3.27 -3.24 8.58
N ILE A 60 -3.28 -2.01 9.09
CA ILE A 60 -2.07 -1.21 9.33
C ILE A 60 -1.16 -1.92 10.33
N VAL A 61 -1.71 -2.38 11.46
CA VAL A 61 -0.94 -3.14 12.46
C VAL A 61 -0.32 -4.38 11.82
N PHE A 62 -1.11 -5.16 11.07
CA PHE A 62 -0.62 -6.31 10.32
C PHE A 62 0.54 -5.93 9.39
N ARG A 63 0.41 -4.84 8.63
CA ARG A 63 1.43 -4.41 7.67
C ARG A 63 2.71 -3.94 8.33
N LEU A 64 2.61 -3.27 9.48
CA LEU A 64 3.76 -2.87 10.28
C LEU A 64 4.52 -4.11 10.73
N VAL A 65 3.84 -5.09 11.35
CA VAL A 65 4.45 -6.37 11.76
C VAL A 65 5.09 -7.09 10.57
N TRP A 66 4.33 -7.27 9.47
CA TRP A 66 4.82 -7.93 8.26
C TRP A 66 5.99 -7.18 7.60
N GLY A 67 6.07 -5.87 7.79
CA GLY A 67 7.19 -5.04 7.32
C GLY A 67 8.49 -5.22 8.09
N PHE A 68 8.48 -5.91 9.22
CA PHE A 68 9.71 -6.29 9.93
C PHE A 68 10.07 -7.77 9.71
N ILE A 69 9.09 -8.67 9.85
CA ILE A 69 9.35 -10.13 9.83
C ILE A 69 9.05 -10.81 8.50
N GLY A 70 8.35 -10.14 7.59
CA GLY A 70 7.82 -10.72 6.36
C GLY A 70 8.89 -11.08 5.32
N SER A 71 8.45 -11.27 4.08
CA SER A 71 9.32 -11.66 2.98
C SER A 71 10.26 -10.53 2.53
N ARG A 72 11.30 -10.85 1.76
CA ARG A 72 12.38 -9.91 1.36
C ARG A 72 11.84 -8.55 0.93
N HIS A 73 10.95 -8.54 -0.06
CA HIS A 73 10.41 -7.30 -0.66
C HIS A 73 9.26 -6.67 0.15
N ALA A 74 8.80 -7.32 1.22
CA ALA A 74 7.82 -6.77 2.14
C ALA A 74 8.48 -5.90 3.23
N ARG A 75 9.75 -6.13 3.54
CA ARG A 75 10.45 -5.50 4.67
C ARG A 75 10.78 -4.03 4.41
N PHE A 76 10.57 -3.17 5.40
CA PHE A 76 10.88 -1.74 5.28
C PHE A 76 12.36 -1.50 4.94
N SER A 77 13.26 -2.32 5.49
CA SER A 77 14.71 -2.23 5.21
C SER A 77 15.08 -2.51 3.75
N ASP A 78 14.23 -3.21 2.98
CA ASP A 78 14.51 -3.54 1.57
C ASP A 78 14.22 -2.36 0.65
N PHE A 79 13.25 -1.50 1.02
CA PHE A 79 12.74 -0.48 0.11
C PHE A 79 12.78 0.96 0.62
N VAL A 80 12.81 1.19 1.93
CA VAL A 80 12.95 2.54 2.49
C VAL A 80 14.40 2.98 2.30
N ARG A 81 14.60 3.93 1.38
CA ARG A 81 15.92 4.52 1.09
C ARG A 81 16.01 5.94 1.65
N GLY A 82 17.24 6.38 1.92
CA GLY A 82 17.50 7.73 2.42
C GLY A 82 17.07 8.85 1.46
N PRO A 83 16.90 10.08 1.96
CA PRO A 83 16.35 11.21 1.20
C PRO A 83 17.13 11.55 -0.07
N ALA A 84 18.46 11.33 -0.07
CA ALA A 84 19.30 11.52 -1.26
C ALA A 84 18.92 10.59 -2.43
N ALA A 85 18.54 9.34 -2.13
CA ALA A 85 18.12 8.38 -3.15
C ALA A 85 16.75 8.74 -3.74
N VAL A 86 15.84 9.29 -2.93
CA VAL A 86 14.54 9.80 -3.39
C VAL A 86 14.75 10.98 -4.34
N ALA A 87 15.58 11.95 -3.95
CA ALA A 87 15.88 13.12 -4.79
C ALA A 87 16.56 12.72 -6.11
N SER A 88 17.51 11.78 -6.07
CA SER A 88 18.16 11.25 -7.28
C SER A 88 17.15 10.56 -8.21
N TYR A 89 16.21 9.79 -7.67
CA TYR A 89 15.19 9.10 -8.47
C TYR A 89 14.22 10.08 -9.13
N LEU A 90 13.72 11.07 -8.38
CA LEU A 90 12.85 12.11 -8.93
C LEU A 90 13.55 12.89 -10.07
N ARG A 91 14.84 13.22 -9.91
CA ARG A 91 15.63 13.82 -11.00
C ARG A 91 15.75 12.90 -12.22
N SER A 92 15.94 11.59 -12.02
CA SER A 92 16.03 10.62 -13.13
C SER A 92 14.73 10.50 -13.94
N LEU A 93 13.58 10.64 -13.26
CA LEU A 93 12.26 10.69 -13.91
C LEU A 93 12.10 11.96 -14.75
N LEU A 94 12.48 13.12 -14.21
CA LEU A 94 12.44 14.40 -14.93
C LEU A 94 13.38 14.42 -16.14
N GLN A 95 14.46 13.66 -16.10
CA GLN A 95 15.44 13.53 -17.19
C GLN A 95 15.08 12.45 -18.22
N GLY A 96 13.97 11.74 -18.07
CA GLY A 96 13.55 10.68 -18.99
C GLY A 96 14.45 9.44 -19.00
N LYS A 97 15.32 9.27 -17.98
CA LYS A 97 16.21 8.10 -17.81
C LYS A 97 15.86 7.37 -16.51
N PRO A 98 14.67 6.73 -16.42
CA PRO A 98 14.19 6.16 -15.18
C PRO A 98 15.07 4.98 -14.74
N GLN A 99 15.58 5.05 -13.50
CA GLN A 99 16.30 3.92 -12.91
C GLN A 99 15.35 2.73 -12.69
N HIS A 100 15.78 1.53 -13.07
CA HIS A 100 14.98 0.32 -12.92
C HIS A 100 15.12 -0.24 -11.49
N PHE A 101 13.99 -0.40 -10.79
CA PHE A 101 13.93 -1.03 -9.47
C PHE A 101 12.92 -2.17 -9.50
N LEU A 102 13.38 -3.38 -9.12
CA LEU A 102 12.56 -4.59 -9.14
C LEU A 102 11.45 -4.54 -8.07
N GLY A 103 11.80 -4.09 -6.86
CA GLY A 103 10.87 -3.89 -5.74
C GLY A 103 10.11 -2.57 -5.83
N HIS A 104 10.22 -1.74 -4.80
CA HIS A 104 9.69 -0.37 -4.85
C HIS A 104 10.77 0.60 -5.34
N ASN A 105 10.36 1.51 -6.21
CA ASN A 105 11.17 2.67 -6.52
C ASN A 105 11.13 3.67 -5.32
N PRO A 106 12.11 4.58 -5.19
CA PRO A 106 12.16 5.52 -4.06
C PRO A 106 10.91 6.40 -3.89
N ALA A 107 10.24 6.79 -4.97
CA ALA A 107 9.00 7.56 -4.88
C ALA A 107 7.82 6.73 -4.33
N GLY A 108 7.71 5.47 -4.76
CA GLY A 108 6.71 4.51 -4.28
C GLY A 108 6.96 4.13 -2.82
N ALA A 109 8.23 4.02 -2.41
CA ALA A 109 8.59 3.84 -1.00
C ALA A 109 8.09 5.00 -0.12
N LEU A 110 8.27 6.24 -0.58
CA LEU A 110 7.77 7.42 0.12
C LEU A 110 6.24 7.42 0.20
N ALA A 111 5.56 7.09 -0.91
CA ALA A 111 4.10 6.99 -0.94
C ALA A 111 3.57 5.94 0.06
N ILE A 112 4.21 4.77 0.15
CA ILE A 112 3.83 3.72 1.11
C ILE A 112 3.97 4.23 2.55
N VAL A 113 5.08 4.87 2.89
CA VAL A 113 5.29 5.41 4.24
C VAL A 113 4.27 6.50 4.56
N ALA A 114 4.05 7.44 3.63
CA ALA A 114 3.06 8.50 3.80
C ALA A 114 1.64 7.94 4.00
N LEU A 115 1.22 6.96 3.18
CA LEU A 115 -0.10 6.34 3.29
C LEU A 115 -0.26 5.51 4.57
N LEU A 116 0.79 4.85 5.06
CA LEU A 116 0.75 4.14 6.33
C LEU A 116 0.63 5.09 7.52
N VAL A 117 1.38 6.20 7.52
CA VAL A 117 1.32 7.22 8.56
C VAL A 117 -0.05 7.90 8.55
N LEU A 118 -0.51 8.37 7.38
CA LEU A 118 -1.81 9.01 7.25
C LEU A 118 -2.94 8.06 7.63
N GLY A 119 -2.91 6.81 7.16
CA GLY A 119 -3.92 5.81 7.55
C GLY A 119 -3.94 5.55 9.06
N ALA A 120 -2.76 5.52 9.71
CA ALA A 120 -2.68 5.34 11.16
C ALA A 120 -3.26 6.55 11.90
N LEU A 121 -2.97 7.76 11.41
CA LEU A 121 -3.51 8.99 11.98
C LEU A 121 -5.03 9.09 11.76
N THR A 122 -5.54 8.78 10.56
CA THR A 122 -6.99 8.77 10.25
C THR A 122 -7.75 7.80 11.13
N THR A 123 -7.23 6.58 11.31
CA THR A 123 -7.88 5.58 12.16
C THR A 123 -7.82 5.94 13.64
N ALA A 124 -6.72 6.55 14.10
CA ALA A 124 -6.61 7.05 15.47
C ALA A 124 -7.52 8.25 15.74
N SER A 125 -7.54 9.26 14.87
CA SER A 125 -8.43 10.42 15.01
C SER A 125 -9.91 10.01 14.90
N GLY A 126 -10.24 9.06 14.01
CA GLY A 126 -11.58 8.51 13.90
C GLY A 126 -12.03 7.79 15.17
N TRP A 127 -11.14 7.02 15.81
CA TRP A 127 -11.44 6.44 17.13
C TRP A 127 -11.74 7.51 18.17
N PHE A 128 -10.94 8.58 18.23
CA PHE A 128 -11.22 9.68 19.16
C PHE A 128 -12.55 10.36 18.87
N ALA A 129 -12.88 10.63 17.60
CA ALA A 129 -14.13 11.25 17.19
C ALA A 129 -15.39 10.43 17.56
N LEU A 130 -15.26 9.12 17.78
CA LEU A 130 -16.36 8.27 18.23
C LEU A 130 -16.64 8.37 19.75
N GLN A 131 -15.73 8.95 20.52
CA GLN A 131 -15.88 9.04 21.97
C GLN A 131 -16.83 10.19 22.32
N GLU A 132 -17.88 9.91 23.10
CA GLU A 132 -18.88 10.92 23.52
C GLU A 132 -18.27 12.12 24.26
N THR A 133 -17.11 11.93 24.91
CA THR A 133 -16.39 12.98 25.64
C THR A 133 -15.44 13.79 24.77
N SER A 134 -15.28 13.42 23.50
CA SER A 134 -14.42 14.13 22.55
C SER A 134 -15.20 15.29 21.92
N GLY A 135 -14.56 16.44 21.76
CA GLY A 135 -15.17 17.58 21.06
C GLY A 135 -15.14 17.41 19.54
N GLU A 136 -15.96 18.20 18.83
CA GLU A 136 -16.08 18.25 17.35
C GLU A 136 -14.72 18.41 16.63
N GLN A 137 -13.71 18.92 17.33
CA GLN A 137 -12.32 19.04 16.85
C GLN A 137 -11.75 17.72 16.29
N TRP A 138 -12.09 16.57 16.87
CA TRP A 138 -11.57 15.29 16.39
C TRP A 138 -12.19 14.85 15.07
N GLU A 139 -13.44 15.26 14.81
CA GLU A 139 -14.12 15.06 13.54
C GLU A 139 -13.46 15.89 12.44
N GLU A 140 -13.21 17.18 12.70
CA GLU A 140 -12.48 18.07 11.77
C GLU A 140 -11.06 17.55 11.48
N ILE A 141 -10.34 17.09 12.51
CA ILE A 141 -9.00 16.49 12.36
C ILE A 141 -9.09 15.21 11.53
N HIS A 142 -10.08 14.35 11.80
CA HIS A 142 -10.29 13.12 11.05
C HIS A 142 -10.56 13.40 9.57
N GLU A 143 -11.49 14.31 9.27
CA GLU A 143 -11.83 14.73 7.92
C GLU A 143 -10.62 15.30 7.18
N THR A 144 -9.88 16.21 7.83
CA THR A 144 -8.68 16.84 7.26
C THR A 144 -7.62 15.81 6.90
N ILE A 145 -7.33 14.86 7.79
CA ILE A 145 -6.32 13.82 7.55
C ILE A 145 -6.82 12.84 6.48
N ALA A 146 -8.11 12.48 6.48
CA ALA A 146 -8.69 11.61 5.46
C ALA A 146 -8.62 12.25 4.05
N ASN A 147 -8.90 13.54 3.94
CA ASN A 147 -8.77 14.30 2.69
C ASN A 147 -7.31 14.40 2.22
N LEU A 148 -6.37 14.62 3.15
CA LEU A 148 -4.94 14.59 2.84
C LEU A 148 -4.50 13.19 2.37
N MET A 149 -5.00 12.14 3.01
CA MET A 149 -4.76 10.76 2.59
C MET A 149 -5.30 10.52 1.18
N LEU A 150 -6.52 10.98 0.86
CA LEU A 150 -7.08 10.89 -0.49
C LEU A 150 -6.17 11.57 -1.53
N ALA A 151 -5.68 12.78 -1.24
CA ALA A 151 -4.75 13.47 -2.14
C ALA A 151 -3.48 12.65 -2.41
N VAL A 152 -2.90 12.02 -1.38
CA VAL A 152 -1.74 11.14 -1.53
C VAL A 152 -2.09 9.85 -2.28
N VAL A 153 -3.29 9.29 -2.08
CA VAL A 153 -3.78 8.13 -2.85
C VAL A 153 -3.87 8.49 -4.34
N LEU A 154 -4.46 9.63 -4.69
CA LEU A 154 -4.56 10.09 -6.08
C LEU A 154 -3.18 10.28 -6.71
N LEU A 155 -2.24 10.91 -5.98
CA LEU A 155 -0.87 11.07 -6.43
C LEU A 155 -0.17 9.71 -6.60
N HIS A 156 -0.39 8.77 -5.69
CA HIS A 156 0.14 7.42 -5.79
C HIS A 156 -0.37 6.70 -7.03
N VAL A 157 -1.68 6.72 -7.30
CA VAL A 157 -2.28 6.11 -8.50
C VAL A 157 -1.73 6.77 -9.77
N ALA A 158 -1.63 8.10 -9.81
CA ALA A 158 -1.01 8.80 -10.94
C ALA A 158 0.45 8.35 -11.16
N GLY A 159 1.23 8.23 -10.08
CA GLY A 159 2.60 7.72 -10.11
C GLY A 159 2.69 6.28 -10.64
N VAL A 160 1.77 5.40 -10.22
CA VAL A 160 1.66 4.02 -10.74
C VAL A 160 1.36 4.02 -12.23
N ILE A 161 0.44 4.86 -12.70
CA ILE A 161 0.08 4.96 -14.13
C ILE A 161 1.28 5.48 -14.94
N VAL A 162 1.93 6.55 -14.50
CA VAL A 162 3.11 7.12 -15.17
C VAL A 162 4.25 6.10 -15.21
N SER A 163 4.56 5.48 -14.08
CA SER A 163 5.60 4.44 -13.99
C SER A 163 5.26 3.24 -14.87
N SER A 164 3.98 2.83 -14.95
CA SER A 164 3.56 1.71 -15.79
C SER A 164 3.80 2.00 -17.27
N ARG A 165 3.54 3.24 -17.71
CA ARG A 165 3.78 3.68 -19.09
C ARG A 165 5.26 3.82 -19.41
N LEU A 166 6.03 4.49 -18.53
CA LEU A 166 7.46 4.73 -18.73
C LEU A 166 8.29 3.43 -18.73
N HIS A 167 7.89 2.45 -17.91
CA HIS A 167 8.58 1.17 -17.84
C HIS A 167 7.97 0.09 -18.74
N HIS A 168 6.90 0.40 -19.50
CA HIS A 168 6.15 -0.57 -20.31
C HIS A 168 5.72 -1.83 -19.54
N GLU A 169 5.42 -1.66 -18.25
CA GLU A 169 5.04 -2.74 -17.32
C GLU A 169 3.71 -2.41 -16.66
N ASN A 170 2.75 -3.35 -16.70
CA ASN A 170 1.49 -3.14 -16.00
C ASN A 170 1.66 -3.42 -14.49
N LEU A 171 1.91 -2.37 -13.71
CA LEU A 171 2.12 -2.47 -12.27
C LEU A 171 0.86 -2.91 -11.52
N VAL A 172 -0.33 -2.52 -11.99
CA VAL A 172 -1.61 -2.94 -11.40
C VAL A 172 -1.80 -4.46 -11.58
N ALA A 173 -1.58 -4.98 -12.79
CA ALA A 173 -1.65 -6.42 -13.05
C ALA A 173 -0.56 -7.20 -12.31
N SER A 174 0.61 -6.60 -12.15
CA SER A 174 1.67 -7.15 -11.30
C SER A 174 1.17 -7.27 -9.85
N MET A 175 0.31 -6.35 -9.37
CA MET A 175 -0.14 -6.33 -7.97
C MET A 175 -1.21 -7.38 -7.68
N PHE A 176 -1.94 -7.81 -8.70
CA PHE A 176 -2.78 -9.00 -8.61
C PHE A 176 -1.96 -10.29 -8.67
N SER A 177 -1.11 -10.42 -9.69
CA SER A 177 -0.36 -11.65 -9.95
C SER A 177 0.82 -11.88 -9.00
N GLY A 178 1.35 -10.81 -8.41
CA GLY A 178 2.58 -10.76 -7.63
C GLY A 178 3.86 -10.87 -8.45
N LYS A 179 3.77 -10.92 -9.78
CA LYS A 179 4.90 -11.25 -10.66
C LYS A 179 5.38 -10.03 -11.46
N LYS A 180 6.68 -9.92 -11.65
CA LYS A 180 7.34 -8.94 -12.54
C LYS A 180 8.39 -9.62 -13.42
N ALA A 181 8.81 -8.96 -14.50
CA ALA A 181 9.95 -9.42 -15.30
C ALA A 181 11.26 -9.18 -14.52
N GLY A 182 12.13 -10.18 -14.46
CA GLY A 182 13.42 -10.07 -13.77
C GLY A 182 14.25 -11.35 -13.88
N ASP A 183 15.43 -11.35 -13.25
CA ASP A 183 16.32 -12.51 -13.27
C ASP A 183 15.82 -13.61 -12.33
N ALA A 184 15.93 -14.86 -12.74
CA ALA A 184 15.40 -16.02 -12.02
C ALA A 184 15.85 -16.12 -10.54
N GLY A 185 17.06 -15.65 -10.22
CA GLY A 185 17.62 -15.67 -8.86
C GLY A 185 17.05 -14.62 -7.90
N GLN A 186 16.28 -13.65 -8.41
CA GLN A 186 15.75 -12.52 -7.63
C GLN A 186 14.30 -12.74 -7.16
N GLY A 187 13.65 -13.80 -7.64
CA GLY A 187 12.27 -14.15 -7.26
C GLY A 187 12.15 -14.74 -5.87
N LEU A 188 11.02 -14.49 -5.21
CA LEU A 188 10.62 -15.16 -3.98
C LEU A 188 10.38 -16.65 -4.21
N ARG A 189 11.01 -17.48 -3.37
CA ARG A 189 10.83 -18.95 -3.38
C ARG A 189 9.48 -19.41 -2.84
N ARG A 190 8.83 -18.62 -1.96
CA ARG A 190 7.57 -19.00 -1.28
C ARG A 190 6.61 -17.82 -1.25
N GLY A 191 5.35 -18.03 -1.67
CA GLY A 191 4.32 -17.00 -1.75
C GLY A 191 3.51 -16.74 -0.47
N TRP A 192 3.70 -17.53 0.59
CA TRP A 192 3.02 -17.38 1.89
C TRP A 192 1.47 -17.35 1.81
N HIS A 193 0.88 -18.21 0.97
CA HIS A 193 -0.56 -18.29 0.76
C HIS A 193 -1.39 -18.52 2.05
N SER A 194 -0.87 -19.31 2.99
CA SER A 194 -1.56 -19.59 4.26
C SER A 194 -1.83 -18.32 5.06
N ILE A 195 -0.85 -17.41 5.15
CA ILE A 195 -1.00 -16.15 5.87
C ILE A 195 -1.99 -15.22 5.16
N GLY A 196 -1.99 -15.20 3.82
CA GLY A 196 -2.99 -14.47 3.05
C GLY A 196 -4.42 -14.94 3.34
N TRP A 197 -4.64 -16.26 3.40
CA TRP A 197 -5.95 -16.81 3.76
C TRP A 197 -6.34 -16.52 5.21
N LEU A 198 -5.40 -16.63 6.15
CA LEU A 198 -5.66 -16.28 7.55
C LEU A 198 -6.07 -14.82 7.71
N LEU A 199 -5.44 -13.90 6.97
CA LEU A 199 -5.81 -12.49 6.97
C LEU A 199 -7.23 -12.26 6.45
N LEU A 200 -7.58 -12.88 5.31
CA LEU A 200 -8.94 -12.79 4.75
C LEU A 200 -9.99 -13.36 5.70
N LEU A 201 -9.73 -14.53 6.29
CA LEU A 201 -10.63 -15.16 7.26
C LEU A 201 -10.77 -14.30 8.52
N GLY A 202 -9.69 -13.69 9.00
CA GLY A 202 -9.73 -12.78 10.14
C GLY A 202 -10.60 -11.55 9.88
N VAL A 203 -10.50 -10.94 8.71
CA VAL A 203 -11.36 -9.81 8.30
C VAL A 203 -12.82 -10.24 8.17
N ALA A 204 -13.08 -11.36 7.50
CA ALA A 204 -14.44 -11.89 7.35
C ALA A 204 -15.08 -12.24 8.70
N ALA A 205 -14.32 -12.85 9.61
CA ALA A 205 -14.77 -13.15 10.96
C ALA A 205 -15.06 -11.87 11.77
N PHE A 206 -14.21 -10.85 11.65
CA PHE A 206 -14.46 -9.55 12.29
C PHE A 206 -15.76 -8.92 11.78
N TRP A 207 -15.99 -8.90 10.46
CA TRP A 207 -17.21 -8.34 9.88
C TRP A 207 -18.46 -9.10 10.32
N TRP A 208 -18.39 -10.44 10.35
CA TRP A 208 -19.48 -11.28 10.84
C TRP A 208 -19.82 -10.97 12.31
N LEU A 209 -18.80 -10.80 13.15
CA LEU A 209 -18.98 -10.46 14.55
C LEU A 209 -19.56 -9.05 14.73
N GLN A 210 -19.05 -8.06 13.99
CA GLN A 210 -19.58 -6.69 14.02
C GLN A 210 -21.07 -6.70 13.68
N TRP A 211 -21.46 -7.29 12.55
CA TRP A 211 -22.87 -7.31 12.12
C TRP A 211 -23.80 -8.06 13.05
N LYS A 212 -23.29 -9.00 13.85
CA LYS A 212 -24.08 -9.70 14.85
C LYS A 212 -24.32 -8.86 16.12
N ILE A 213 -23.42 -7.91 16.40
CA ILE A 213 -23.43 -7.09 17.61
C ILE A 213 -24.11 -5.74 17.37
N SER A 214 -24.05 -5.22 16.13
CA SER A 214 -24.74 -4.02 15.65
C SER A 214 -26.25 -4.19 15.54
#